data_AF-A0A1Q5FVK7-F1
#
_entry.id   AF-A0A1Q5FVK7-F1
#
_cell.length_a   1.000
_cell.length_b   1.000
_cell.length_c   1.000
_cell.angle_alpha   90.00
_cell.angle_beta   90.00
_cell.angle_gamma   90.00
#
_symmetry.space_group_name_H-M   'P 1'
#
loop_
_entity.id
_entity.type
_entity.pdbx_description
1 polymer ?
#
loop_
_entity_poly.entity_id
_entity_poly.type
_entity_poly.pdbx_seq_one_letter_code
_entity_poly.pdbx_strand_id
1 'polypeptide(L)' 'MTGQVQAQLDAGERAVQTAYSAFIKHPQLCGPCRKEGADCPEAARLRQAWRDARAAVAA' A
#
# COMPACT_ATOMS: atom_id res chain seq x y z
N MET A 1 -27.14 -4.20 -12.35
CA MET A 1 -25.88 -4.96 -12.15
C MET A 1 -24.64 -4.08 -11.97
N THR A 2 -24.73 -2.76 -12.15
CA THR A 2 -23.61 -1.80 -12.00
C THR A 2 -23.12 -1.57 -10.55
N GLY A 3 -23.98 -1.76 -9.54
CA GLY A 3 -23.63 -1.47 -8.14
C GLY A 3 -22.58 -2.39 -7.51
N GLN A 4 -22.54 -3.67 -7.91
CA GLN A 4 -21.56 -4.63 -7.37
C GLN A 4 -20.14 -4.38 -7.92
N VAL A 5 -20.06 -4.02 -9.21
CA VAL A 5 -18.79 -3.66 -9.87
C VAL A 5 -18.24 -2.37 -9.27
N GLN A 6 -19.09 -1.35 -9.06
CA GLN A 6 -18.67 -0.10 -8.42
C GLN A 6 -18.14 -0.33 -7.00
N ALA A 7 -18.84 -1.15 -6.21
CA ALA A 7 -18.41 -1.47 -4.85
C ALA A 7 -17.08 -2.24 -4.79
N GLN A 8 -16.79 -3.10 -5.77
CA GLN A 8 -15.50 -3.79 -5.89
C GLN A 8 -14.36 -2.83 -6.25
N LEU A 9 -14.61 -1.90 -7.18
CA LEU A 9 -13.64 -0.85 -7.53
C LEU A 9 -13.34 0.04 -6.33
N ASP A 10 -14.37 0.52 -5.61
CA ASP A 10 -14.21 1.34 -4.40
C ASP A 10 -13.42 0.60 -3.31
N ALA A 11 -13.68 -0.70 -3.12
CA ALA A 11 -12.96 -1.53 -2.15
C ALA A 11 -11.48 -1.70 -2.55
N GLY A 12 -11.21 -1.94 -3.83
CA GLY A 12 -9.85 -2.05 -4.37
C GLY A 12 -9.07 -0.73 -4.22
N GLU A 13 -9.70 0.39 -4.53
CA GLU A 13 -9.07 1.72 -4.42
C GLU A 13 -8.76 2.09 -2.97
N ARG A 14 -9.65 1.75 -2.03
CA ARG A 14 -9.38 1.88 -0.57
C ARG A 14 -8.23 0.99 -0.11
N ALA A 15 -8.11 -0.22 -0.64
CA ALA A 15 -7.00 -1.11 -0.31
C ALA A 15 -5.66 -0.53 -0.79
N VAL A 16 -5.62 0.02 -2.01
CA VAL A 16 -4.45 0.73 -2.55
C VAL A 16 -4.05 1.91 -1.68
N GLN A 17 -5.01 2.77 -1.30
CA GLN A 17 -4.74 3.94 -0.48
C GLN A 17 -4.27 3.57 0.94
N THR A 18 -4.81 2.50 1.51
CA THR A 18 -4.40 1.99 2.82
C THR A 18 -2.98 1.47 2.79
N ALA A 19 -2.63 0.63 1.80
CA ALA A 19 -1.29 0.09 1.63
C ALA A 19 -0.26 1.19 1.34
N TYR A 20 -0.62 2.16 0.49
CA TYR A 20 0.23 3.32 0.20
C TYR A 20 0.47 4.17 1.45
N SER A 21 -0.58 4.43 2.23
CA SER A 21 -0.48 5.18 3.49
C SER A 21 0.44 4.49 4.50
N ALA A 22 0.37 3.17 4.61
CA ALA A 22 1.26 2.41 5.48
C ALA A 22 2.72 2.49 5.00
N PHE A 23 2.95 2.35 3.69
CA PHE A 23 4.28 2.46 3.08
C PHE A 23 4.92 3.83 3.30
N ILE A 24 4.20 4.93 3.07
CA ILE A 24 4.77 6.29 3.21
C ILE A 24 4.96 6.72 4.67
N LYS A 25 4.15 6.18 5.59
CA LYS A 25 4.30 6.45 7.03
C LYS A 25 5.41 5.64 7.67
N HIS A 26 5.77 4.49 7.11
CA HIS A 26 6.76 3.60 7.70
C HIS A 26 8.14 4.27 7.90
N PRO A 27 8.73 4.99 6.92
CA PRO A 27 9.98 5.73 7.13
C PRO A 27 9.89 6.79 8.23
N GLN A 28 8.68 7.30 8.52
CA GLN A 28 8.48 8.20 9.63
C GLN A 28 8.46 7.47 10.96
N LEU A 29 8.11 6.19 11.06
CA LEU A 29 8.00 5.50 12.35
C LEU A 29 9.19 4.57 12.64
N CYS A 30 9.86 4.10 11.59
CA CYS A 30 10.99 3.19 11.69
C CYS A 30 12.30 3.94 11.90
N GLY A 31 12.94 3.75 13.06
CA GLY A 31 14.21 4.40 13.41
C GLY A 31 15.32 4.22 12.36
N PRO A 32 15.62 2.99 11.92
CA PRO A 32 16.62 2.74 10.87
C PRO A 32 16.27 3.41 9.54
N CYS A 33 15.02 3.29 9.06
CA CYS A 33 14.60 3.95 7.81
C CYS A 33 14.68 5.47 7.91
N ARG A 34 14.28 6.04 9.07
CA ARG A 34 14.28 7.48 9.32
C ARG A 34 15.68 8.07 9.42
N LYS A 35 16.57 7.39 10.16
CA LYS A 35 17.89 7.92 10.54
C LYS A 35 18.98 7.55 9.56
N GLU A 36 18.93 6.35 9.02
CA GLU A 36 20.01 5.76 8.22
C GLU A 36 19.64 5.66 6.73
N GLY A 37 18.38 5.96 6.37
CA GLY A 37 17.88 5.73 5.01
C GLY A 37 17.85 4.26 4.62
N ALA A 38 17.88 3.35 5.60
CA ALA A 38 17.93 1.92 5.38
C ALA A 38 16.62 1.40 4.76
N ASP A 39 16.73 0.52 3.76
CA ASP A 39 15.57 -0.20 3.20
C ASP A 39 15.34 -1.45 4.06
N CYS A 40 14.51 -1.31 5.09
CA CYS A 40 14.27 -2.42 6.02
C CYS A 40 13.29 -3.46 5.43
N PRO A 41 13.30 -4.71 5.93
CA PRO A 41 12.41 -5.76 5.42
C PRO A 41 10.91 -5.39 5.47
N GLU A 42 10.51 -4.61 6.48
CA GLU A 42 9.13 -4.14 6.63
C GLU A 42 8.76 -3.10 5.57
N ALA A 43 9.67 -2.16 5.26
CA ALA A 43 9.48 -1.20 4.17
C ALA A 43 9.32 -1.93 2.81
N ALA A 44 10.12 -2.99 2.59
CA ALA A 44 10.02 -3.83 1.40
C ALA A 44 8.66 -4.56 1.32
N ARG A 45 8.18 -5.13 2.43
CA ARG A 45 6.86 -5.76 2.51
C ARG A 45 5.73 -4.78 2.23
N LEU A 46 5.77 -3.59 2.81
CA LEU A 46 4.76 -2.55 2.58
C LEU A 46 4.75 -2.05 1.14
N ARG A 47 5.94 -1.91 0.53
CA ARG A 47 6.08 -1.58 -0.89
C ARG A 47 5.47 -2.66 -1.78
N GLN A 48 5.70 -3.94 -1.46
CA GLN A 48 5.12 -5.06 -2.21
C GLN A 48 3.59 -5.11 -2.04
N ALA A 49 3.08 -4.97 -0.82
CA ALA A 49 1.64 -4.94 -0.56
C ALA A 49 0.91 -3.83 -1.35
N TRP A 50 1.52 -2.65 -1.47
CA TRP A 50 0.97 -1.57 -2.31
C TRP A 50 0.97 -1.93 -3.80
N ARG A 51 2.03 -2.58 -4.30
CA ARG A 51 2.10 -3.04 -5.70
C ARG A 51 1.04 -4.10 -6.00
N ASP A 52 0.87 -5.06 -5.10
CA ASP A 52 -0.13 -6.14 -5.24
C ASP A 52 -1.54 -5.56 -5.22
N ALA A 53 -1.83 -4.62 -4.32
CA ALA A 53 -3.10 -3.91 -4.28
C ALA A 53 -3.35 -3.13 -5.59
N ARG A 54 -2.33 -2.46 -6.15
CA ARG A 54 -2.47 -1.76 -7.44
C ARG A 54 -2.72 -2.72 -8.60
N ALA A 55 -2.04 -3.86 -8.62
CA ALA A 55 -2.22 -4.86 -9.66
C ALA A 55 -3.65 -5.43 -9.63
N ALA A 56 -4.24 -5.60 -8.45
CA ALA A 56 -5.61 -6.09 -8.29
C ALA A 56 -6.70 -5.13 -8.79
N VAL A 57 -6.44 -3.81 -8.84
CA VAL A 57 -7.39 -2.80 -9.38
C VAL A 57 -7.17 -2.58 -10.88
N ALA A 58 -5.95 -2.82 -11.37
CA ALA A 58 -5.61 -2.65 -12.80
C ALA A 58 -5.99 -3.86 -13.67
N ALA A 59 -6.39 -4.98 -13.06
CA ALA A 59 -6.83 -6.22 -13.71
C ALA A 59 -8.36 -6.21 -13.92
#